data_AF-A0A354HU48-F1
#
_entry.id   AF-A0A354HU48-F1
#
_cell.length_a   1.000
_cell.length_b   1.000
_cell.length_c   1.000
_cell.angle_alpha   90.00
_cell.angle_beta   90.00
_cell.angle_gamma   90.00
#
_symmetry.space_group_name_H-M   'P 1'
#
loop_
_entity.id
_entity.type
_entity.pdbx_description
1 polymer ?
#
loop_
_entity_poly.entity_id
_entity_poly.type
_entity_poly.pdbx_seq_one_letter_code
_entity_poly.pdbx_strand_id
1 'polypeptide(L)'
;LFLQGANAGFIKVGGLLGNHIGRLPYNWILIPIGFLLGFVVAMAEPAIKVLNFEVEKVTGGYINNKVMLYFLSFGVALAVSLSMVRILTGISIWFFLVPGYLLAFVLSRHVKPIFVALAFDSGGVVTGPMIATFLLAFAVGSSEVIEGSTPIFDGFGMIGLVAMFAIVSILTLGLLYSRSEAKGVKKHGSQQEA
;
A
#
# COMPACT_ATOMS: atom_id res chain seq x y z
N LEU A 1 26.60 -4.73 -2.44
CA LEU A 1 26.71 -6.13 -2.92
C LEU A 1 25.53 -6.99 -2.45
N PHE A 2 25.26 -7.18 -1.15
CA PHE A 2 24.15 -8.00 -0.65
C PHE A 2 22.77 -7.59 -1.21
N LEU A 3 22.37 -6.32 -1.05
CA LEU A 3 21.07 -5.83 -1.56
C LEU A 3 20.94 -5.94 -3.09
N GLN A 4 22.06 -5.84 -3.82
CA GLN A 4 22.04 -5.98 -5.28
C GLN A 4 21.84 -7.44 -5.71
N GLY A 5 22.46 -8.39 -5.01
CA GLY A 5 22.21 -9.82 -5.21
C GLY A 5 20.79 -10.22 -4.81
N ALA A 6 20.29 -9.71 -3.68
CA ALA A 6 18.93 -9.94 -3.23
C ALA A 6 17.90 -9.37 -4.22
N ASN A 7 18.08 -8.14 -4.70
CA ASN A 7 17.20 -7.51 -5.68
C ASN A 7 17.20 -8.28 -7.01
N ALA A 8 18.35 -8.76 -7.48
CA ALA A 8 18.42 -9.59 -8.68
C ALA A 8 17.66 -10.93 -8.50
N GLY A 9 17.71 -11.51 -7.30
CA GLY A 9 16.91 -12.68 -6.94
C GLY A 9 15.41 -12.38 -6.92
N PHE A 10 15.00 -11.29 -6.29
CA PHE A 10 13.60 -10.88 -6.18
C PHE A 10 12.94 -10.59 -7.52
N ILE A 11 13.63 -9.94 -8.45
CA ILE A 11 13.10 -9.71 -9.81
C ILE A 11 12.81 -11.04 -10.50
N LYS A 12 13.76 -11.99 -10.46
CA LYS A 12 13.58 -13.31 -11.08
C LYS A 12 12.44 -14.09 -10.44
N VAL A 13 12.41 -14.18 -9.12
CA VAL A 13 11.39 -14.96 -8.39
C VAL A 13 10.01 -14.33 -8.57
N GLY A 14 9.88 -13.00 -8.42
CA GLY A 14 8.62 -12.29 -8.63
C GLY A 14 8.07 -12.54 -10.03
N GLY A 15 8.89 -12.33 -11.07
CA GLY A 15 8.50 -12.56 -12.45
C GLY A 15 8.06 -14.00 -12.74
N LEU A 16 8.83 -15.00 -12.28
CA LEU A 16 8.49 -16.41 -12.45
C LEU A 16 7.17 -16.78 -11.76
N LEU A 17 6.95 -16.30 -10.53
CA LEU A 17 5.71 -16.55 -9.80
C LEU A 17 4.51 -15.94 -10.53
N GLY A 18 4.62 -14.67 -10.93
CA GLY A 18 3.56 -13.97 -11.66
C GLY A 18 3.21 -14.70 -12.96
N ASN A 19 4.23 -15.03 -13.75
CA ASN A 19 4.09 -15.72 -15.03
C ASN A 19 3.46 -17.12 -14.86
N HIS A 20 3.92 -17.89 -13.86
CA HIS A 20 3.40 -19.23 -13.62
C HIS A 20 1.93 -19.21 -13.17
N ILE A 21 1.59 -18.32 -12.23
CA ILE A 21 0.21 -18.20 -11.72
C ILE A 21 -0.72 -17.63 -12.79
N GLY A 22 -0.26 -16.65 -13.58
CA GLY A 22 -1.05 -16.05 -14.66
C GLY A 22 -1.41 -17.03 -15.79
N ARG A 23 -0.60 -18.07 -16.01
CA ARG A 23 -0.86 -19.14 -16.99
C ARG A 23 -1.88 -20.18 -16.53
N LEU A 24 -2.24 -20.19 -15.24
CA LEU A 24 -3.21 -21.14 -14.73
C LEU A 24 -4.58 -20.88 -15.38
N PRO A 25 -5.38 -21.94 -15.63
CA PRO A 25 -6.74 -21.77 -16.18
C PRO A 25 -7.66 -20.99 -15.22
N TYR A 26 -7.33 -20.94 -13.93
CA TYR A 26 -8.01 -20.16 -12.89
C TYR A 26 -7.17 -18.96 -12.43
N ASN A 27 -6.66 -18.17 -13.39
CA ASN A 27 -5.79 -17.01 -13.15
C ASN A 27 -6.37 -15.93 -12.19
N TRP A 28 -7.67 -15.94 -11.87
CA TRP A 28 -8.27 -15.11 -10.83
C TRP A 28 -7.61 -15.29 -9.44
N ILE A 29 -6.93 -16.41 -9.21
CA ILE A 29 -6.16 -16.67 -7.99
C ILE A 29 -5.01 -15.67 -7.78
N LEU A 30 -4.59 -14.94 -8.83
CA LEU A 30 -3.67 -13.81 -8.71
C LEU A 30 -4.16 -12.77 -7.69
N ILE A 31 -5.47 -12.56 -7.56
CA ILE A 31 -6.06 -11.56 -6.66
C ILE A 31 -5.75 -11.86 -5.19
N PRO A 32 -6.16 -13.01 -4.61
CA PRO A 32 -5.84 -13.34 -3.22
C PRO A 32 -4.34 -13.57 -2.99
N ILE A 33 -3.60 -14.11 -3.97
CA ILE A 33 -2.14 -14.27 -3.84
C ILE A 33 -1.45 -12.91 -3.82
N GLY A 34 -1.84 -12.00 -4.71
CA GLY A 34 -1.34 -10.63 -4.77
C GLY A 34 -1.60 -9.88 -3.46
N PHE A 35 -2.77 -10.07 -2.86
CA PHE A 35 -3.06 -9.54 -1.52
C PHE A 35 -2.06 -10.05 -0.47
N LEU A 36 -1.89 -11.38 -0.38
CA LEU A 36 -0.97 -11.99 0.60
C LEU A 36 0.48 -11.54 0.38
N LEU A 37 0.95 -11.55 -0.87
CA LEU A 37 2.29 -11.10 -1.22
C LEU A 37 2.47 -9.61 -0.92
N GLY A 38 1.50 -8.77 -1.27
CA GLY A 38 1.52 -7.34 -0.95
C GLY A 38 1.64 -7.09 0.54
N PHE A 39 0.85 -7.80 1.36
CA PHE A 39 0.90 -7.70 2.81
C PHE A 39 2.27 -8.12 3.37
N VAL A 40 2.77 -9.30 2.99
CA VAL A 40 4.03 -9.85 3.51
C VAL A 40 5.22 -9.01 3.07
N VAL A 41 5.27 -8.58 1.81
CA VAL A 41 6.35 -7.75 1.29
C VAL A 41 6.37 -6.39 1.97
N ALA A 42 5.21 -5.74 2.17
CA ALA A 42 5.13 -4.48 2.90
C ALA A 42 5.56 -4.63 4.36
N MET A 43 5.15 -5.71 5.04
CA MET A 43 5.60 -6.04 6.40
C MET A 43 7.12 -6.27 6.46
N ALA A 44 7.71 -6.80 5.39
CA ALA A 44 9.13 -7.05 5.29
C ALA A 44 9.93 -5.78 4.95
N GLU A 45 9.36 -4.82 4.22
CA GLU A 45 10.01 -3.64 3.65
C GLU A 45 10.74 -2.79 4.70
N PRO A 46 12.08 -2.71 4.64
CA PRO A 46 12.87 -1.89 5.55
C PRO A 46 12.50 -0.40 5.49
N ALA A 47 12.20 0.13 4.29
CA ALA A 47 11.87 1.54 4.14
C ALA A 47 10.60 1.94 4.93
N ILE A 48 9.59 1.07 4.95
CA ILE A 48 8.35 1.28 5.73
C ILE A 48 8.65 1.25 7.24
N LYS A 49 9.52 0.33 7.69
CA LYS A 49 9.90 0.24 9.11
C LYS A 49 10.66 1.48 9.58
N VAL A 50 11.56 2.00 8.75
CA VAL A 50 12.31 3.23 9.04
C VAL A 50 11.36 4.42 9.13
N LEU A 51 10.44 4.57 8.17
CA LEU A 51 9.41 5.62 8.22
C LEU A 51 8.62 5.56 9.52
N ASN A 52 8.05 4.39 9.85
CA ASN A 52 7.22 4.27 11.04
C ASN A 52 7.98 4.53 12.33
N PHE A 53 9.26 4.15 12.40
CA PHE A 53 10.14 4.45 13.53
C PHE A 53 10.37 5.96 13.66
N GLU A 54 10.67 6.66 12.57
CA GLU A 54 10.84 8.12 12.60
C GLU A 54 9.54 8.82 12.97
N VAL A 55 8.39 8.35 12.45
CA VAL A 55 7.06 8.89 12.81
C VAL A 55 6.77 8.73 14.30
N GLU A 56 6.99 7.53 14.87
CA GLU A 56 6.79 7.29 16.29
C GLU A 56 7.68 8.19 17.15
N LYS A 57 8.94 8.37 16.74
CA LYS A 57 9.91 9.24 17.42
C LYS A 57 9.52 10.72 17.37
N VAL A 58 9.19 11.27 16.20
CA VAL A 58 8.85 12.70 16.05
C VAL A 58 7.49 13.05 16.65
N THR A 59 6.60 12.06 16.81
CA THR A 59 5.29 12.24 17.45
C THR A 59 5.30 11.94 18.94
N GLY A 60 6.47 11.62 19.54
CA GLY A 60 6.58 11.31 20.97
C GLY A 60 5.79 10.06 21.38
N GLY A 61 5.65 9.09 20.47
CA GLY A 61 4.87 7.86 20.69
C GLY A 61 3.37 8.01 20.47
N TYR A 62 2.87 9.19 20.07
CA TYR A 62 1.46 9.38 19.78
C TYR A 62 0.97 8.48 18.65
N ILE A 63 1.74 8.33 17.56
CA ILE A 63 1.46 7.36 16.50
C ILE A 63 2.30 6.10 16.72
N ASN A 64 1.65 5.00 17.06
CA ASN A 64 2.35 3.74 17.30
C ASN A 64 2.88 3.11 15.98
N ASN A 65 4.15 2.72 15.98
CA ASN A 65 4.83 2.13 14.82
C ASN A 65 4.12 0.86 14.31
N LYS A 66 3.73 -0.06 15.20
CA LYS A 66 3.07 -1.32 14.80
C LYS A 66 1.74 -1.06 14.11
N VAL A 67 0.94 -0.12 14.64
CA VAL A 67 -0.36 0.24 14.06
C VAL A 67 -0.15 0.81 12.66
N MET A 68 0.81 1.72 12.50
CA MET A 68 1.13 2.31 11.19
C MET A 68 1.61 1.25 10.20
N LEU A 69 2.45 0.30 10.64
CA LEU A 69 2.92 -0.82 9.82
C LEU A 69 1.78 -1.69 9.30
N TYR A 70 0.82 -2.06 10.15
CA TYR A 70 -0.32 -2.86 9.74
C TYR A 70 -1.23 -2.12 8.76
N PHE A 71 -1.51 -0.84 9.00
CA PHE A 71 -2.33 -0.03 8.10
C PHE A 71 -1.69 0.12 6.72
N LEU A 72 -0.40 0.46 6.67
CA LEU A 72 0.34 0.54 5.42
C LEU A 72 0.38 -0.81 4.71
N SER A 73 0.69 -1.90 5.42
CA SER A 73 0.78 -3.23 4.82
C SER A 73 -0.56 -3.71 4.26
N PHE A 74 -1.66 -3.40 4.94
CA PHE A 74 -3.00 -3.69 4.43
C PHE A 74 -3.34 -2.83 3.20
N GLY A 75 -2.97 -1.55 3.19
CA GLY A 75 -3.09 -0.68 2.02
C GLY A 75 -2.35 -1.21 0.80
N VAL A 76 -1.09 -1.63 0.97
CA VAL A 76 -0.30 -2.25 -0.10
C VAL A 76 -0.93 -3.56 -0.57
N ALA A 77 -1.40 -4.41 0.35
CA ALA A 77 -2.09 -5.65 0.00
C ALA A 77 -3.32 -5.41 -0.88
N LEU A 78 -4.15 -4.42 -0.52
CA LEU A 78 -5.31 -4.02 -1.33
C LEU A 78 -4.89 -3.47 -2.69
N ALA A 79 -3.85 -2.63 -2.74
CA ALA A 79 -3.37 -2.06 -4.00
C ALA A 79 -2.88 -3.14 -4.98
N VAL A 80 -2.09 -4.10 -4.48
CA VAL A 80 -1.57 -5.21 -5.31
C VAL A 80 -2.70 -6.11 -5.77
N SER A 81 -3.63 -6.46 -4.87
CA SER A 81 -4.83 -7.23 -5.20
C SER A 81 -5.66 -6.55 -6.30
N LEU A 82 -5.91 -5.25 -6.15
CA LEU A 82 -6.63 -4.45 -7.14
C LEU A 82 -5.87 -4.31 -8.45
N SER A 83 -4.54 -4.26 -8.39
CA SER A 83 -3.71 -4.31 -9.59
C SER A 83 -3.88 -5.63 -10.34
N MET A 84 -4.02 -6.77 -9.64
CA MET A 84 -4.27 -8.05 -10.29
C MET A 84 -5.65 -8.08 -10.96
N VAL A 85 -6.68 -7.51 -10.31
CA VAL A 85 -7.98 -7.30 -10.95
C VAL A 85 -7.82 -6.48 -12.23
N ARG A 86 -7.05 -5.39 -12.18
CA ARG A 86 -6.81 -4.53 -13.34
C ARG A 86 -6.12 -5.28 -14.48
N ILE A 87 -5.06 -6.05 -14.20
CA ILE A 87 -4.33 -6.82 -15.21
C ILE A 87 -5.26 -7.86 -15.87
N LEU A 88 -6.07 -8.56 -15.07
CA LEU A 88 -7.00 -9.59 -15.57
C LEU A 88 -8.15 -9.03 -16.42
N THR A 89 -8.56 -7.79 -16.14
CA THR A 89 -9.77 -7.18 -16.76
C THR A 89 -9.45 -6.15 -17.83
N GLY A 90 -8.20 -5.65 -17.90
CA GLY A 90 -7.81 -4.58 -18.81
C GLY A 90 -8.40 -3.21 -18.46
N ILE A 91 -8.98 -3.03 -17.27
CA ILE A 91 -9.60 -1.77 -16.85
C ILE A 91 -8.54 -0.65 -16.83
N SER A 92 -8.93 0.53 -17.32
CA SER A 92 -8.04 1.69 -17.29
C SER A 92 -7.68 2.08 -15.86
N ILE A 93 -6.39 2.40 -15.62
CA ILE A 93 -5.90 2.79 -14.30
C ILE A 93 -6.59 4.03 -13.72
N TRP A 94 -7.11 4.90 -14.60
CA TRP A 94 -7.81 6.11 -14.21
C TRP A 94 -9.05 5.86 -13.35
N PHE A 95 -9.72 4.71 -13.53
CA PHE A 95 -10.85 4.30 -12.69
C PHE A 95 -10.47 4.04 -11.23
N PHE A 96 -9.19 3.90 -10.93
CA PHE A 96 -8.69 3.69 -9.57
C PHE A 96 -8.01 4.95 -9.03
N LEU A 97 -7.14 5.58 -9.83
CA LEU A 97 -6.37 6.75 -9.38
C LEU A 97 -7.26 7.97 -9.13
N VAL A 98 -8.20 8.27 -10.04
CA VAL A 98 -9.07 9.44 -9.89
C VAL A 98 -9.92 9.36 -8.62
N PRO A 99 -10.73 8.31 -8.38
CA PRO A 99 -11.49 8.21 -7.14
C PRO A 99 -10.60 8.07 -5.91
N GLY A 100 -9.46 7.38 -6.02
CA GLY A 100 -8.51 7.21 -4.92
C GLY A 100 -7.91 8.53 -4.44
N TYR A 101 -7.46 9.39 -5.36
CA TYR A 101 -6.95 10.72 -5.01
C TYR A 101 -8.06 11.68 -4.57
N LEU A 102 -9.25 11.60 -5.17
CA LEU A 102 -10.41 12.36 -4.67
C LEU A 102 -10.72 11.99 -3.22
N LEU A 103 -10.72 10.70 -2.89
CA LEU A 103 -10.87 10.23 -1.52
C LEU A 103 -9.75 10.76 -0.62
N ALA A 104 -8.49 10.72 -1.06
CA ALA A 104 -7.36 11.27 -0.31
C ALA A 104 -7.53 12.76 0.00
N PHE A 105 -7.96 13.58 -0.97
CA PHE A 105 -8.23 15.00 -0.74
C PHE A 105 -9.40 15.23 0.22
N VAL A 106 -10.46 14.43 0.13
CA VAL A 106 -11.59 14.51 1.07
C VAL A 106 -11.14 14.15 2.48
N LEU A 107 -10.41 13.05 2.66
CA LEU A 107 -9.90 12.62 3.97
C LEU A 107 -8.93 13.63 4.57
N SER A 108 -8.08 14.26 3.75
CA SER A 108 -7.10 15.26 4.18
C SER A 108 -7.75 16.47 4.88
N ARG A 109 -8.99 16.84 4.53
CA ARG A 109 -9.72 17.91 5.21
C ARG A 109 -10.24 17.53 6.61
N HIS A 110 -10.27 16.24 6.94
CA HIS A 110 -10.89 15.72 8.16
C HIS A 110 -9.86 15.19 9.18
N VAL A 111 -8.57 15.37 8.93
CA VAL A 111 -7.48 14.88 9.80
C VAL A 111 -6.52 16.02 10.16
N LYS A 112 -5.74 15.82 11.23
CA LYS A 112 -4.72 16.81 11.64
C LYS A 112 -3.65 16.97 10.56
N PRO A 113 -3.04 18.17 10.40
CA PRO A 113 -2.03 18.43 9.37
C PRO A 113 -0.84 17.45 9.37
N ILE A 114 -0.46 16.94 10.55
CA ILE A 114 0.59 15.93 10.67
C ILE A 114 0.27 14.67 9.87
N PHE A 115 -0.97 14.17 9.88
CA PHE A 115 -1.34 12.98 9.11
C PHE A 115 -1.35 13.24 7.61
N VAL A 116 -1.66 14.46 7.18
CA VAL A 116 -1.58 14.84 5.76
C VAL A 116 -0.12 14.82 5.30
N ALA A 117 0.78 15.45 6.06
CA ALA A 117 2.21 15.44 5.76
C ALA A 117 2.78 14.02 5.68
N LEU A 118 2.47 13.18 6.68
CA LEU A 118 2.90 11.79 6.73
C LEU A 118 2.33 10.96 5.57
N ALA A 119 1.07 11.19 5.19
CA ALA A 119 0.44 10.45 4.10
C ALA A 119 1.18 10.67 2.78
N PHE A 120 1.45 11.93 2.42
CA PHE A 120 2.13 12.26 1.16
C PHE A 120 3.62 11.91 1.16
N ASP A 121 4.29 11.90 2.31
CA ASP A 121 5.67 11.38 2.43
C ASP A 121 5.72 9.85 2.27
N SER A 122 4.75 9.15 2.88
CA SER A 122 4.68 7.68 2.83
C SER A 122 4.49 7.11 1.43
N GLY A 123 3.85 7.85 0.51
CA GLY A 123 3.59 7.37 -0.85
C GLY A 123 4.86 6.97 -1.60
N GLY A 124 5.93 7.78 -1.50
CA GLY A 124 7.22 7.48 -2.12
C GLY A 124 8.05 6.45 -1.34
N VAL A 125 7.93 6.43 -0.01
CA VAL A 125 8.69 5.51 0.84
C VAL A 125 8.16 4.07 0.76
N VAL A 126 6.84 3.90 0.66
CA VAL A 126 6.19 2.59 0.54
C VAL A 126 6.50 1.95 -0.81
N THR A 127 6.83 2.72 -1.84
CA THR A 127 7.38 2.18 -3.11
C THR A 127 8.87 1.85 -3.01
N GLY A 128 9.29 1.32 -1.86
CA GLY A 128 10.67 0.99 -1.53
C GLY A 128 11.26 -0.15 -2.38
N PRO A 129 12.55 -0.48 -2.16
CA PRO A 129 13.29 -1.39 -3.02
C PRO A 129 12.68 -2.78 -3.19
N MET A 130 12.08 -3.39 -2.16
CA MET A 130 11.50 -4.73 -2.32
C MET A 130 10.19 -4.68 -3.08
N ILE A 131 9.37 -3.66 -2.86
CA ILE A 131 8.12 -3.45 -3.61
C ILE A 131 8.43 -3.14 -5.08
N ALA A 132 9.37 -2.23 -5.33
CA ALA A 132 9.82 -1.84 -6.67
C ALA A 132 10.57 -2.95 -7.42
N THR A 133 11.03 -4.01 -6.74
CA THR A 133 11.69 -5.14 -7.39
C THR A 133 10.77 -6.35 -7.46
N PHE A 134 10.40 -6.93 -6.31
CA PHE A 134 9.63 -8.17 -6.25
C PHE A 134 8.20 -8.01 -6.76
N LEU A 135 7.42 -7.06 -6.22
CA LEU A 135 6.02 -6.89 -6.59
C LEU A 135 5.88 -6.33 -7.99
N LEU A 136 6.78 -5.42 -8.40
CA LEU A 136 6.83 -4.95 -9.77
C LEU A 136 7.08 -6.11 -10.74
N ALA A 137 8.10 -6.93 -10.49
CA ALA A 137 8.38 -8.09 -11.33
C ALA A 137 7.23 -9.11 -11.32
N PHE A 138 6.58 -9.32 -10.18
CA PHE A 138 5.38 -10.15 -10.08
C PHE A 138 4.22 -9.65 -10.95
N ALA A 139 3.93 -8.35 -10.91
CA ALA A 139 2.90 -7.74 -11.74
C ALA A 139 3.24 -7.82 -13.24
N VAL A 140 4.49 -7.49 -13.61
CA VAL A 140 4.99 -7.60 -14.99
C VAL A 140 4.90 -9.05 -15.49
N GLY A 141 5.42 -10.01 -14.73
CA GLY A 141 5.39 -11.43 -15.09
C GLY A 141 3.97 -11.99 -15.21
N SER A 142 3.05 -11.54 -14.36
CA SER A 142 1.62 -11.89 -14.47
C SER A 142 1.00 -11.35 -15.76
N SER A 143 1.34 -10.11 -16.13
CA SER A 143 0.84 -9.46 -17.34
C SER A 143 1.41 -10.10 -18.62
N GLU A 144 2.65 -10.57 -18.63
CA GLU A 144 3.26 -11.21 -19.83
C GLU A 144 2.44 -12.36 -20.43
N VAL A 145 1.59 -13.00 -19.64
CA VAL A 145 0.82 -14.19 -20.02
C VAL A 145 -0.68 -13.92 -20.10
N ILE A 146 -1.12 -12.69 -19.84
CA ILE A 146 -2.52 -12.28 -19.91
C ILE A 146 -2.74 -11.49 -21.21
N GLU A 147 -3.64 -11.99 -22.06
CA GLU A 147 -3.96 -11.38 -23.35
C GLU A 147 -4.51 -9.95 -23.17
N GLY A 148 -4.09 -9.04 -24.06
CA GLY A 148 -4.52 -7.63 -24.06
C GLY A 148 -3.91 -6.76 -22.96
N SER A 149 -3.09 -7.33 -22.07
CA SER A 149 -2.37 -6.57 -21.05
C SER A 149 -1.05 -6.00 -21.61
N THR A 150 -0.48 -5.00 -20.93
CA THR A 150 0.80 -4.39 -21.35
C THR A 150 1.76 -4.34 -20.17
N PRO A 151 2.77 -5.24 -20.12
CA PRO A 151 3.54 -5.49 -18.89
C PRO A 151 4.17 -4.25 -18.26
N ILE A 152 4.70 -3.34 -19.07
CA ILE A 152 5.30 -2.09 -18.59
C ILE A 152 4.24 -1.20 -17.91
N PHE A 153 3.12 -0.92 -18.58
CA PHE A 153 2.07 -0.08 -18.01
C PHE A 153 1.39 -0.73 -16.81
N ASP A 154 1.30 -2.06 -16.80
CA ASP A 154 0.71 -2.81 -15.70
C ASP A 154 1.59 -2.85 -14.47
N GLY A 155 2.89 -3.04 -14.64
CA GLY A 155 3.88 -2.94 -13.58
C GLY A 155 3.91 -1.55 -12.94
N PHE A 156 4.10 -0.49 -13.74
CA PHE A 156 4.09 0.88 -13.22
C PHE A 156 2.72 1.29 -12.67
N GLY A 157 1.65 0.77 -13.26
CA GLY A 157 0.29 0.98 -12.75
C GLY A 157 0.10 0.43 -11.34
N MET A 158 0.64 -0.77 -11.07
CA MET A 158 0.68 -1.35 -9.73
C MET A 158 1.42 -0.43 -8.74
N ILE A 159 2.58 0.11 -9.12
CA ILE A 159 3.34 1.06 -8.28
C ILE A 159 2.52 2.33 -7.98
N GLY A 160 1.82 2.87 -8.99
CA GLY A 160 0.92 4.01 -8.80
C GLY A 160 -0.22 3.73 -7.82
N LEU A 161 -0.82 2.53 -7.89
CA LEU A 161 -1.84 2.11 -6.94
C LEU A 161 -1.27 1.97 -5.53
N VAL A 162 -0.10 1.35 -5.37
CA VAL A 162 0.56 1.20 -4.07
C VAL A 162 0.82 2.56 -3.42
N ALA A 163 1.35 3.52 -4.18
CA ALA A 163 1.59 4.87 -3.67
C ALA A 163 0.29 5.57 -3.23
N MET A 164 -0.78 5.46 -4.03
CA MET A 164 -2.08 6.06 -3.71
C MET A 164 -2.72 5.42 -2.47
N PHE A 165 -2.71 4.08 -2.37
CA PHE A 165 -3.26 3.38 -1.21
C PHE A 165 -2.45 3.63 0.07
N ALA A 166 -1.14 3.85 -0.01
CA ALA A 166 -0.33 4.26 1.14
C ALA A 166 -0.84 5.59 1.73
N ILE A 167 -1.06 6.59 0.87
CA ILE A 167 -1.64 7.90 1.24
C ILE A 167 -3.00 7.69 1.92
N VAL A 168 -3.91 6.96 1.26
CA VAL A 168 -5.26 6.71 1.80
C VAL A 168 -5.21 5.96 3.14
N SER A 169 -4.26 5.04 3.32
CA SER A 169 -4.11 4.27 4.55
C SER A 169 -3.70 5.14 5.74
N ILE A 170 -2.71 6.03 5.56
CA ILE A 170 -2.30 6.97 6.62
C ILE A 170 -3.39 8.00 6.92
N LEU A 171 -4.09 8.51 5.91
CA LEU A 171 -5.22 9.42 6.11
C LEU A 171 -6.38 8.73 6.86
N THR A 172 -6.67 7.48 6.52
CA THR A 172 -7.66 6.67 7.24
C THR A 172 -7.25 6.46 8.69
N LEU A 173 -5.97 6.17 8.94
CA LEU A 173 -5.42 6.08 10.30
C LEU A 173 -5.61 7.40 11.05
N GLY A 174 -5.28 8.54 10.44
CA GLY A 174 -5.46 9.86 11.03
C GLY A 174 -6.90 10.19 11.39
N LEU A 175 -7.85 9.74 10.59
CA LEU A 175 -9.28 9.89 10.87
C LEU A 175 -9.70 9.07 12.10
N LEU A 176 -9.17 7.85 12.25
CA LEU A 176 -9.46 7.00 13.41
C LEU A 176 -8.88 7.59 14.70
N TYR A 177 -7.65 8.14 14.66
CA TYR A 177 -7.05 8.84 15.79
C TYR A 177 -7.87 10.07 16.19
N SER A 178 -8.26 10.91 15.21
CA SER A 178 -9.06 12.11 15.45
C SER A 178 -10.43 11.79 16.07
N ARG A 179 -11.07 10.69 15.65
CA ARG A 179 -12.33 10.21 16.24
C ARG A 179 -12.17 9.64 17.64
N SER A 180 -11.07 8.94 17.92
CA SER A 180 -10.77 8.39 19.25
C SER A 180 -10.65 9.51 20.28
N GLU A 181 -9.94 10.58 19.95
CA GLU A 181 -9.79 11.76 20.81
C GLU A 181 -11.13 12.44 21.10
N ALA A 182 -11.96 12.66 20.07
CA ALA A 182 -13.27 13.28 20.23
C ALA A 182 -14.20 12.49 21.17
N LYS A 183 -14.07 11.16 21.20
CA LYS A 183 -14.80 10.30 22.13
C LYS A 183 -14.25 10.36 23.56
N GLY A 184 -12.93 10.47 23.72
CA GLY A 184 -12.28 10.63 25.02
C GLY A 184 -12.67 11.92 25.74
N VAL A 185 -12.74 13.04 25.00
CA VAL A 185 -13.17 14.35 25.51
C VAL A 185 -14.64 14.33 25.98
N LYS A 186 -15.54 13.73 25.19
CA LYS A 186 -16.96 13.61 25.58
C LYS A 186 -17.17 12.81 26.86
N LYS A 187 -16.37 11.76 27.09
CA LYS A 187 -16.50 10.89 28.27
C LYS A 187 -16.02 11.55 29.57
N HIS A 188 -15.01 12.42 29.50
CA HIS A 188 -14.53 13.18 30.67
C HIS A 188 -15.44 14.39 30.99
N GLY A 189 -15.99 15.06 29.96
CA GLY A 189 -16.95 16.16 30.18
C GLY A 189 -18.21 15.68 30.91
N SER A 190 -18.76 14.52 30.54
CA SER A 190 -19.93 13.94 31.20
C SER A 190 -19.70 13.43 32.64
N GLN A 191 -18.43 13.29 33.07
CA GLN A 191 -18.08 12.87 34.45
C GLN A 191 -17.80 14.05 35.38
N GLN A 192 -17.62 15.26 34.85
CA GLN A 192 -17.49 16.49 35.64
C GLN A 192 -18.83 17.20 35.85
N GLU A 193 -19.85 16.86 35.07
CA GLU A 193 -21.21 17.44 35.13
C GLU A 193 -22.23 16.57 35.90
N ALA A 194 -21.80 15.42 36.45
CA ALA A 194 -22.62 14.49 37.25
C ALA A 194 -22.07 14.38 38.67
#